data_AF-A0A374E126-F1
#
_entry.id   AF-A0A374E126-F1
#
_cell.length_a   1.000
_cell.length_b   1.000
_cell.length_c   1.000
_cell.angle_alpha   90.00
_cell.angle_beta   90.00
_cell.angle_gamma   90.00
#
_symmetry.space_group_name_H-M   'P 1'
#
loop_
_entity.id
_entity.type
_entity.pdbx_description
1 polymer ?
#
loop_
_entity_poly.entity_id
_entity_poly.type
_entity_poly.pdbx_seq_one_letter_code
_entity_poly.pdbx_strand_id
1 'polypeptide(L)' 'MGTGKQYDEEFKKQAIKLAKEIGTKAAADELCIPKGTLGTWVQKARIGEIDTGAGSRTPGESLTIAQQLQAANK' A
#
# COMPACT_ATOMS: atom_id res chain seq x y z
N MET A 1 -9.09 27.72 -2.70
CA MET A 1 -8.88 26.38 -3.29
C MET A 1 -8.70 25.43 -2.13
N GLY A 2 -9.59 24.45 -1.97
CA GLY A 2 -9.66 23.62 -0.77
C GLY A 2 -8.37 22.83 -0.58
N THR A 3 -7.64 23.12 0.49
CA THR A 3 -6.61 22.23 1.03
C THR A 3 -7.35 21.03 1.60
N GLY A 4 -7.71 20.10 0.71
CA GLY A 4 -8.28 18.82 1.10
C GLY A 4 -7.35 18.23 2.14
N LYS A 5 -7.89 17.86 3.31
CA LYS A 5 -7.12 17.31 4.44
C LYS A 5 -6.26 16.16 3.92
N GLN A 6 -5.01 16.45 3.55
CA GLN A 6 -4.07 15.47 3.09
C GLN A 6 -3.58 14.77 4.34
N TYR A 7 -3.99 13.51 4.49
CA TYR A 7 -3.36 12.65 5.47
C TYR A 7 -1.91 12.48 5.08
N ASP A 8 -1.01 12.70 6.06
CA ASP A 8 0.41 12.46 5.92
C ASP A 8 0.66 11.08 5.31
N GLU A 9 1.68 11.00 4.45
CA GLU A 9 2.04 9.73 3.84
C GLU A 9 2.36 8.70 4.92
N GLU A 10 3.12 9.07 5.95
CA GLU A 10 3.39 8.22 7.11
C GLU A 10 2.12 7.72 7.81
N PHE A 11 1.13 8.58 7.98
CA PHE A 11 -0.15 8.20 8.57
C PHE A 11 -0.86 7.14 7.73
N LYS A 12 -0.88 7.29 6.40
CA LYS A 12 -1.45 6.28 5.50
C LYS A 12 -0.67 4.97 5.60
N LYS A 13 0.67 5.01 5.65
CA LYS A 13 1.51 3.80 5.78
C LYS A 13 1.23 3.07 7.10
N GLN A 14 1.16 3.79 8.21
CA GLN A 14 0.81 3.24 9.52
C GLN A 14 -0.58 2.64 9.52
N ALA A 15 -1.56 3.32 8.92
CA ALA A 15 -2.93 2.82 8.86
C ALA A 15 -3.03 1.50 8.10
N ILE A 16 -2.34 1.39 6.96
CA ILE A 16 -2.31 0.17 6.17
C ILE A 16 -1.56 -0.96 6.91
N LYS A 17 -0.46 -0.64 7.61
CA LYS A 17 0.27 -1.61 8.42
C LYS A 17 -0.61 -2.15 9.55
N LEU A 18 -1.25 -1.27 10.30
CA LEU A 18 -2.17 -1.63 11.38
C LEU A 18 -3.35 -2.47 10.85
N ALA A 19 -3.91 -2.10 9.70
CA ALA A 19 -4.97 -2.88 9.05
C ALA A 19 -4.54 -4.29 8.65
N LYS A 20 -3.24 -4.51 8.35
CA LYS A 20 -2.69 -5.85 8.09
C LYS A 20 -2.46 -6.66 9.36
N GLU A 21 -2.14 -6.02 10.48
CA GLU A 21 -1.87 -6.69 11.76
C GLU A 21 -3.14 -7.04 12.55
N ILE A 22 -4.05 -6.08 12.72
CA ILE A 22 -5.28 -6.24 13.52
C ILE A 22 -6.57 -6.28 12.69
N GLY A 23 -6.46 -6.10 11.38
CA GLY A 23 -7.60 -6.05 10.46
C GLY A 23 -8.15 -4.63 10.23
N THR A 24 -8.70 -4.40 9.04
CA THR A 24 -9.21 -3.08 8.60
C THR A 24 -10.27 -2.50 9.54
N LYS A 25 -11.13 -3.34 10.14
CA LYS A 25 -12.19 -2.85 11.05
C LYS A 25 -11.61 -2.29 12.34
N ALA A 26 -10.67 -2.99 12.97
CA ALA A 26 -10.06 -2.59 14.23
C ALA A 26 -9.10 -1.42 14.03
N ALA A 27 -8.31 -1.43 12.95
CA ALA A 27 -7.43 -0.34 12.61
C ALA A 27 -8.17 0.97 12.29
N ALA A 28 -9.34 0.89 11.65
CA ALA A 28 -10.16 2.07 11.39
C ALA A 28 -10.72 2.69 12.68
N ASP A 29 -11.05 1.85 13.67
CA ASP A 29 -11.56 2.26 14.98
C ASP A 29 -10.46 2.97 15.79
N GLU A 30 -9.29 2.34 15.88
CA GLU A 30 -8.10 2.86 16.56
C GLU A 30 -7.65 4.21 15.99
N LEU A 31 -7.63 4.33 14.66
CA LEU A 31 -7.16 5.53 13.97
C LEU A 31 -8.26 6.59 13.80
N CYS A 32 -9.49 6.29 14.25
CA CYS A 32 -10.67 7.12 14.09
C CYS A 32 -10.86 7.61 12.63
N ILE A 33 -10.60 6.73 11.68
CA ILE A 33 -10.77 7.00 10.24
C ILE A 33 -11.93 6.19 9.67
N PRO A 34 -12.61 6.71 8.63
CA PRO A 34 -13.68 5.95 7.99
C PRO A 34 -13.13 4.63 7.44
N LYS A 35 -13.83 3.54 7.73
CA LYS A 35 -13.50 2.19 7.21
C LYS A 35 -13.37 2.19 5.68
N GLY A 36 -14.19 2.98 4.99
CA GLY A 36 -14.10 3.17 3.54
C GLY A 36 -12.80 3.82 3.09
N THR A 37 -12.29 4.80 3.84
CA THR A 37 -11.00 5.45 3.57
C THR A 37 -9.86 4.47 3.76
N LEU A 38 -9.85 3.73 4.88
CA LEU A 38 -8.80 2.75 5.15
C LEU A 38 -8.82 1.59 4.16
N GLY A 39 -10.00 1.09 3.79
CA GLY A 39 -10.16 0.07 2.74
C GLY A 39 -9.63 0.54 1.39
N THR A 40 -9.89 1.81 1.03
CA THR A 40 -9.35 2.42 -0.19
C THR A 40 -7.82 2.48 -0.14
N TRP A 41 -7.23 2.84 1.00
CA TRP A 41 -5.78 2.90 1.16
C TRP A 41 -5.11 1.52 1.07
N VAL A 42 -5.71 0.50 1.69
CA VAL A 42 -5.23 -0.89 1.58
C VAL A 42 -5.27 -1.37 0.14
N GLN A 43 -6.34 -1.07 -0.60
CA GLN A 43 -6.46 -1.42 -2.01
C GLN A 43 -5.44 -0.65 -2.87
N LYS A 44 -5.28 0.66 -2.65
CA LYS A 44 -4.28 1.49 -3.34
C LYS A 44 -2.86 1.01 -3.07
N ALA A 45 -2.55 0.60 -1.85
CA ALA A 45 -1.26 0.01 -1.51
C ALA A 45 -1.04 -1.35 -2.19
N ARG A 46 -2.11 -2.14 -2.38
CA ARG A 46 -2.05 -3.43 -3.09
C ARG A 46 -1.73 -3.26 -4.58
N ILE A 47 -2.25 -2.21 -5.22
CA ILE A 47 -1.99 -1.90 -6.64
C ILE A 47 -0.72 -1.06 -6.85
N GLY A 48 -0.05 -0.62 -5.77
CA GLY A 48 1.18 0.16 -5.84
C GLY A 48 0.97 1.68 -5.97
N GLU A 49 -0.25 2.19 -5.79
CA GLU A 49 -0.53 3.64 -5.76
C GLU A 49 -0.10 4.32 -4.45
N ILE A 50 -0.08 3.58 -3.33
CA ILE A 50 0.43 4.09 -2.05
C ILE A 50 1.68 3.30 -1.70
N ASP A 51 2.83 3.98 -1.79
CA ASP A 51 4.09 3.43 -1.34
C ASP A 51 4.06 3.26 0.18
N THR A 52 3.93 2.01 0.64
CA THR A 52 3.92 1.69 2.08
C THR A 52 5.29 1.33 2.63
N GLY A 53 6.37 1.59 1.88
CA GLY A 53 7.72 1.16 2.24
C GLY A 53 7.93 -0.36 2.23
N ALA A 54 6.87 -1.14 2.01
CA ALA A 54 6.93 -2.58 1.81
C ALA A 54 7.24 -2.84 0.33
N GLY A 55 8.48 -2.58 -0.07
CA GLY A 55 9.12 -2.99 -1.31
C GLY A 55 8.24 -3.00 -2.56
N SER A 56 8.45 -2.02 -3.44
CA SER A 56 7.96 -2.01 -4.81
C SER A 56 8.20 -3.36 -5.50
N ARG A 57 7.21 -4.24 -5.42
CA ARG A 57 6.98 -5.34 -6.35
C ARG A 57 5.52 -5.25 -6.71
N THR A 58 5.25 -4.33 -7.63
CA THR A 58 4.06 -4.46 -8.46
C THR A 58 4.09 -5.87 -9.09
N PRO A 59 2.96 -6.58 -9.16
CA PRO A 59 2.93 -7.90 -9.79
C PRO A 59 3.32 -7.86 -11.29
N GLY A 60 3.38 -6.67 -11.91
CA GLY A 60 3.95 -6.47 -13.24
C GLY A 60 5.48 -6.63 -13.32
N GLU A 61 6.21 -6.38 -12.23
CA GLU A 61 7.68 -6.48 -12.17
C GLU A 61 8.19 -7.86 -11.72
N SER A 62 7.31 -8.79 -11.33
CA SER A 62 7.74 -10.16 -11.01
C SER A 62 7.90 -11.06 -12.25
N LEU A 63 7.28 -10.70 -13.39
CA LEU A 63 7.51 -11.42 -14.65
C LEU A 63 8.87 -11.04 -15.28
N THR A 64 9.30 -9.79 -15.13
CA THR A 64 10.49 -9.25 -15.82
C THR A 64 11.82 -9.71 -15.21
N ILE A 65 11.86 -10.02 -13.91
CA ILE A 65 13.07 -10.52 -13.25
C ILE A 65 13.34 -11.99 -13.61
N ALA A 66 12.31 -12.83 -13.73
CA ALA A 66 12.48 -14.24 -14.10
C ALA A 66 13.00 -14.41 -15.54
N GLN A 67 12.62 -13.51 -16.45
CA GLN A 67 13.07 -13.55 -17.85
C GLN A 67 14.51 -13.01 -18.04
N GLN A 68 14.96 -12.04 -17.22
CA GLN A 68 16.30 -11.46 -17.37
C GLN A 68 17.44 -12.42 -16.97
N LEU A 69 17.18 -13.41 -16.11
CA LEU A 69 18.20 -14.41 -15.73
C LEU A 69 18.57 -15.41 -16.85
N GLN A 70 17.75 -15.54 -17.90
CA GLN A 70 18.06 -16.45 -19.01
C GLN A 70 18.95 -15.83 -20.10
N ALA A 71 19.07 -14.51 -20.17
CA ALA A 71 19.81 -13.83 -21.24
C ALA A 71 21.31 -13.65 -20.95
N ALA A 72 21.78 -13.92 -19.74
CA ALA A 72 23.18 -13.73 -19.33
C ALA A 72 24.08 -14.97 -19.53
N ASN A 73 23.58 -16.02 -20.20
CA ASN A 73 24.31 -17.26 -20.43
C ASN A 73 24.38 -17.56 -21.94
N LYS A 74 24.96 -16.65 -22.72
CA LYS A 74 25.29 -16.85 -24.13
C LYS A 74 26.67 -16.30 -24.47
#